data_AF-A0A259PHM5-F1
#
_entry.id   AF-A0A259PHM5-F1
#
_cell.length_a   1.000
_cell.length_b   1.000
_cell.length_c   1.000
_cell.angle_alpha   90.00
_cell.angle_beta   90.00
_cell.angle_gamma   90.00
#
_symmetry.space_group_name_H-M   'P 1'
#
loop_
_entity.id
_entity.type
_entity.pdbx_description
1 polymer ?
#
loop_
_entity_poly.entity_id
_entity_poly.type
_entity_poly.pdbx_seq_one_letter_code
_entity_poly.pdbx_strand_id
1 'polypeptide(L)'
;MTVDAFDTARLRAAVLTAWRSSPARLREDANTEEDHARGYYRDRVVVELAQNAADAATRAGVPGRLLLRLDHADDGTAVLVAANTGAPLDSAGVASLSSMRASAKRPEAGPAHTGVVGRFGVGFAAVRAVSDEVDVLSTSGGVRFSLADTRSALTAAAQALPELAQEVRRRDGSLPALRLP
;
A
#
# COMPACT_ATOMS: atom_id res chain seq x y z
N MET A 1 4.81 -20.93 12.20
CA MET A 1 4.64 -20.21 10.93
C MET A 1 3.23 -19.67 10.90
N THR A 2 3.07 -18.35 10.89
CA THR A 2 1.78 -17.71 10.61
C THR A 2 1.37 -18.05 9.17
N VAL A 3 0.09 -18.37 8.97
CA VAL A 3 -0.46 -18.64 7.63
C VAL A 3 -0.48 -17.33 6.84
N ASP A 4 0.04 -17.35 5.61
CA ASP A 4 -0.03 -16.20 4.68
C ASP A 4 -1.45 -16.08 4.11
N ALA A 5 -2.35 -15.48 4.89
CA ALA A 5 -3.78 -15.38 4.56
C ALA A 5 -4.07 -14.58 3.28
N PHE A 6 -3.14 -13.74 2.84
CA PHE A 6 -3.33 -12.82 1.71
C PHE A 6 -2.40 -13.10 0.53
N ASP A 7 -1.66 -14.20 0.54
CA ASP A 7 -0.73 -14.57 -0.54
C ASP A 7 0.32 -13.45 -0.79
N THR A 8 0.75 -12.82 0.29
CA THR A 8 1.73 -11.72 0.30
C THR A 8 3.09 -12.18 -0.23
N ALA A 9 3.46 -13.44 -0.02
CA ALA A 9 4.69 -14.01 -0.55
C ALA A 9 4.74 -13.96 -2.09
N ARG A 10 3.62 -14.29 -2.76
CA ARG A 10 3.55 -14.20 -4.22
C ARG A 10 3.60 -12.74 -4.69
N LEU A 11 2.93 -11.82 -4.00
CA LEU A 11 2.98 -10.39 -4.33
C LEU A 11 4.41 -9.83 -4.24
N ARG A 12 5.10 -10.08 -3.11
CA ARG A 12 6.51 -9.67 -2.92
C ARG A 12 7.41 -10.27 -3.99
N ALA A 13 7.25 -11.56 -4.30
CA ALA A 13 8.06 -12.23 -5.31
C ALA A 13 7.85 -11.64 -6.72
N ALA A 14 6.61 -11.31 -7.09
CA ALA A 14 6.29 -10.70 -8.39
C ALA A 14 6.92 -9.30 -8.53
N VAL A 15 6.79 -8.46 -7.51
CA VAL A 15 7.36 -7.11 -7.48
C VAL A 15 8.89 -7.17 -7.57
N LEU A 16 9.53 -7.98 -6.72
CA LEU A 16 10.98 -8.11 -6.74
C LEU A 16 11.49 -8.67 -8.09
N THR A 17 10.74 -9.59 -8.71
CA THR A 17 11.07 -10.08 -10.05
C THR A 17 11.02 -8.94 -11.08
N ALA A 18 9.96 -8.12 -11.05
CA ALA A 18 9.84 -6.98 -11.96
C ALA A 18 11.00 -5.98 -11.80
N TRP A 19 11.41 -5.67 -10.56
CA TRP A 19 12.53 -4.76 -10.30
C TRP A 19 13.88 -5.36 -10.70
N ARG A 20 14.10 -6.66 -10.50
CA ARG A 20 15.31 -7.36 -10.98
C ARG A 20 15.40 -7.38 -12.50
N SER A 21 14.27 -7.62 -13.18
CA SER A 21 14.22 -7.64 -14.65
C SER A 21 14.31 -6.25 -15.26
N SER A 22 13.90 -5.20 -14.54
CA SER A 22 13.94 -3.83 -15.03
C SER A 22 14.08 -2.83 -13.87
N PRO A 23 15.30 -2.30 -13.61
CA PRO A 23 15.49 -1.25 -12.61
C PRO A 23 14.65 0.01 -12.88
N ALA A 24 14.23 0.25 -14.13
CA ALA A 24 13.29 1.32 -14.45
C ALA A 24 11.92 1.14 -13.76
N ARG A 25 11.46 -0.10 -13.53
CA ARG A 25 10.23 -0.38 -12.79
C ARG A 25 10.32 0.02 -11.32
N LEU A 26 11.47 -0.23 -10.68
CA LEU A 26 11.72 0.26 -9.32
C LEU A 26 11.59 1.79 -9.28
N ARG A 27 12.23 2.47 -10.23
CA ARG A 27 12.17 3.94 -10.34
C ARG A 27 10.74 4.44 -10.57
N GLU A 28 9.98 3.80 -11.45
CA GLU A 28 8.58 4.15 -11.72
C GLU A 28 7.69 4.00 -10.49
N ASP A 29 7.83 2.89 -9.76
CA ASP A 29 7.09 2.64 -8.53
C ASP A 29 7.44 3.67 -7.46
N ALA A 30 8.73 3.95 -7.30
CA ALA A 30 9.22 4.88 -6.30
C ALA A 30 8.79 6.33 -6.62
N ASN A 31 8.89 6.77 -7.88
CA ASN A 31 8.37 8.06 -8.31
C ASN A 31 6.86 8.18 -8.07
N THR A 32 6.10 7.12 -8.40
CA THR A 32 4.65 7.12 -8.20
C THR A 32 4.32 7.26 -6.71
N GLU A 33 5.05 6.57 -5.81
CA GLU A 33 4.84 6.72 -4.37
C GLU A 33 5.11 8.13 -3.90
N GLU A 34 6.23 8.71 -4.35
CA GLU A 34 6.65 10.05 -3.95
C GLU A 34 5.71 11.13 -4.44
N ASP A 35 5.22 11.03 -5.68
CA ASP A 35 4.24 11.97 -6.23
C ASP A 35 2.94 11.97 -5.40
N HIS A 36 2.55 10.80 -4.89
CA HIS A 36 1.39 10.65 -4.00
C HIS A 36 1.68 10.97 -2.53
N ALA A 37 2.91 10.87 -2.07
CA ALA A 37 3.28 11.20 -0.70
C ALA A 37 3.57 12.71 -0.52
N ARG A 38 4.27 13.33 -1.49
CA ARG A 38 4.85 14.67 -1.37
C ARG A 38 4.18 15.72 -2.25
N GLY A 39 3.38 15.32 -3.23
CA GLY A 39 2.64 16.22 -4.13
C GLY A 39 1.26 16.63 -3.59
N TYR A 40 0.26 16.67 -4.48
CA TYR A 40 -1.14 17.11 -4.22
C TYR A 40 -1.91 16.36 -3.11
N TYR A 41 -1.30 15.35 -2.50
CA TYR A 41 -1.91 14.40 -1.59
C TYR A 41 -1.37 14.47 -0.15
N ARG A 42 -0.37 15.32 0.13
CA ARG A 42 0.15 15.53 1.49
C ARG A 42 -0.95 15.87 2.50
N ASP A 43 -1.92 16.68 2.08
CA ASP A 43 -3.02 17.13 2.93
C ASP A 43 -4.27 16.23 2.80
N ARG A 44 -4.15 15.08 2.13
CA ARG A 44 -5.29 14.19 1.84
C ARG A 44 -5.33 12.94 2.67
N VAL A 45 -4.33 12.64 3.51
CA VAL A 45 -4.29 11.40 4.31
C VAL A 45 -5.63 11.11 5.00
N VAL A 46 -6.20 12.10 5.69
CA VAL A 46 -7.49 11.98 6.37
C VAL A 46 -8.64 11.70 5.39
N VAL A 47 -8.65 12.39 4.24
CA VAL A 47 -9.67 12.24 3.20
C VAL A 47 -9.61 10.85 2.55
N GLU A 48 -8.41 10.40 2.19
CA GLU A 48 -8.21 9.09 1.55
C GLU A 48 -8.53 7.94 2.53
N LEU A 49 -8.17 8.06 3.81
CA LEU A 49 -8.58 7.11 4.86
C LEU A 49 -10.10 7.10 5.04
N ALA A 50 -10.76 8.26 5.00
CA ALA A 50 -12.21 8.35 5.08
C ALA A 50 -12.91 7.74 3.87
N GLN A 51 -12.35 7.92 2.67
CA GLN A 51 -12.86 7.27 1.45
C GLN A 51 -12.70 5.74 1.53
N ASN A 52 -11.53 5.24 1.95
CA ASN A 52 -11.31 3.81 2.14
C ASN A 52 -12.30 3.21 3.15
N ALA A 53 -12.58 3.92 4.25
CA ALA A 53 -13.57 3.52 5.25
C ALA A 53 -15.00 3.50 4.69
N ALA A 54 -15.39 4.52 3.92
CA ALA A 54 -16.70 4.60 3.28
C ALA A 54 -16.89 3.48 2.23
N ASP A 55 -15.86 3.17 1.45
CA ASP A 55 -15.87 2.08 0.47
C ASP A 55 -16.02 0.72 1.15
N ALA A 56 -15.32 0.49 2.27
CA ALA A 56 -15.44 -0.74 3.04
C ALA A 56 -16.85 -0.90 3.63
N ALA A 57 -17.43 0.17 4.17
CA ALA A 57 -18.80 0.16 4.70
C ALA A 57 -19.84 -0.12 3.60
N THR A 58 -19.66 0.52 2.43
CA THR A 58 -20.50 0.31 1.24
C THR A 58 -20.46 -1.15 0.78
N ARG A 59 -19.26 -1.75 0.69
CA ARG A 59 -19.11 -3.17 0.34
C ARG A 59 -19.80 -4.12 1.32
N ALA A 60 -19.81 -3.77 2.61
CA ALA A 60 -20.48 -4.57 3.63
C ALA A 60 -21.99 -4.28 3.76
N GLY A 61 -22.51 -3.23 3.10
CA GLY A 61 -23.91 -2.83 3.24
C GLY A 61 -24.27 -2.33 4.65
N VAL A 62 -23.31 -1.75 5.37
CA VAL A 62 -23.49 -1.26 6.75
C VAL A 62 -23.24 0.25 6.85
N PRO A 63 -23.77 0.94 7.88
CA PRO A 63 -23.39 2.32 8.16
C PRO A 63 -21.88 2.44 8.41
N GLY A 64 -21.24 3.39 7.73
CA GLY A 64 -19.83 3.68 7.88
C GLY A 64 -19.52 4.43 9.17
N ARG A 65 -18.56 3.92 9.94
CA ARG A 65 -17.94 4.62 11.08
C ARG A 65 -16.44 4.64 10.86
N LEU A 66 -15.82 5.78 11.12
CA LEU A 66 -14.38 5.97 11.11
C LEU A 66 -13.96 6.60 12.44
N LEU A 67 -12.98 5.98 13.08
CA LEU A 67 -12.21 6.54 14.18
C LEU A 67 -10.86 6.99 13.64
N LEU A 68 -10.47 8.22 13.95
CA LEU A 68 -9.10 8.72 13.77
C LEU A 68 -8.57 9.11 15.14
N ARG A 69 -7.40 8.60 15.50
CA ARG A 69 -6.78 8.83 16.80
C ARG A 69 -5.27 8.96 16.64
N LEU A 70 -4.70 9.98 17.26
CA LEU A 70 -3.26 10.10 17.40
C LEU A 70 -2.86 9.50 18.76
N ASP A 71 -1.95 8.54 18.74
CA ASP A 71 -1.43 7.82 19.90
C ASP A 71 0.10 7.93 19.95
N HIS A 72 0.71 7.34 20.97
CA HIS A 72 2.16 7.19 21.05
C HIS A 72 2.53 5.73 21.31
N ALA A 73 3.52 5.22 20.58
CA ALA A 73 4.16 3.95 20.89
C ALA A 73 5.01 4.06 22.17
N ASP A 74 5.44 2.91 22.71
CA ASP A 74 6.25 2.85 23.94
C ASP A 74 7.57 3.63 23.83
N ASP A 75 8.12 3.76 22.61
CA ASP A 75 9.33 4.53 22.32
C ASP A 75 9.07 6.03 22.10
N GLY A 76 7.83 6.49 22.28
CA GLY A 76 7.40 7.87 22.10
C GLY A 76 7.07 8.24 20.65
N THR A 77 7.17 7.32 19.69
CA THR A 77 6.82 7.58 18.30
C THR A 77 5.31 7.83 18.17
N ALA A 78 4.92 8.91 17.50
CA ALA A 78 3.51 9.20 17.23
C ALA A 78 2.90 8.18 16.25
N VAL A 79 1.72 7.66 16.58
CA VAL A 79 1.01 6.66 15.76
C VAL A 79 -0.37 7.20 15.38
N LEU A 80 -0.64 7.34 14.08
CA LEU A 80 -1.99 7.62 13.59
C LEU A 80 -2.76 6.30 13.44
N VAL A 81 -3.78 6.11 14.27
CA VAL A 81 -4.72 4.98 14.17
C VAL A 81 -5.95 5.41 13.40
N ALA A 82 -6.24 4.70 12.31
CA ALA A 82 -7.49 4.79 11.57
C ALA A 82 -8.22 3.45 11.63
N ALA A 83 -9.41 3.43 12.22
CA ALA A 83 -10.22 2.22 12.36
C ALA A 83 -11.62 2.45 11.83
N ASN A 84 -12.14 1.53 11.03
CA ASN A 84 -13.47 1.65 10.43
C ASN A 84 -14.32 0.39 10.58
N THR A 85 -15.64 0.58 10.45
CA THR A 85 -16.57 -0.53 10.17
C THR A 85 -16.62 -0.79 8.66
N GLY A 86 -16.82 -2.05 8.26
CA GLY A 86 -16.97 -2.40 6.85
C GLY A 86 -16.51 -3.82 6.54
N ALA A 87 -16.38 -4.10 5.25
CA ALA A 87 -15.91 -5.39 4.76
C ALA A 87 -14.47 -5.65 5.27
N PRO A 88 -14.16 -6.86 5.78
CA PRO A 88 -12.80 -7.24 6.16
C PRO A 88 -11.81 -7.12 4.99
N LEU A 89 -10.53 -7.00 5.30
CA LEU A 89 -9.46 -7.05 4.30
C LEU A 89 -9.41 -8.44 3.67
N ASP A 90 -9.31 -8.50 2.35
CA ASP A 90 -9.14 -9.74 1.60
C ASP A 90 -7.87 -9.67 0.73
N SER A 91 -7.50 -10.78 0.11
CA SER A 91 -6.30 -10.87 -0.72
C SER A 91 -6.33 -9.91 -1.91
N ALA A 92 -7.53 -9.63 -2.46
CA ALA A 92 -7.72 -8.66 -3.52
C ALA A 92 -7.47 -7.22 -3.05
N GLY A 93 -7.92 -6.89 -1.83
CA GLY A 93 -7.65 -5.64 -1.14
C GLY A 93 -6.16 -5.44 -0.91
N VAL A 94 -5.45 -6.44 -0.38
CA VAL A 94 -3.99 -6.37 -0.22
C VAL A 94 -3.29 -6.14 -1.56
N ALA A 95 -3.63 -6.90 -2.59
CA ALA A 95 -3.06 -6.70 -3.93
C ALA A 95 -3.33 -5.28 -4.46
N SER A 96 -4.52 -4.73 -4.22
CA SER A 96 -4.86 -3.37 -4.61
C SER A 96 -4.06 -2.32 -3.83
N LEU A 97 -3.84 -2.51 -2.52
CA LEU A 97 -3.02 -1.62 -1.69
C LEU A 97 -1.55 -1.63 -2.17
N SER A 98 -1.07 -2.81 -2.59
CA SER A 98 0.29 -2.99 -3.08
C SER A 98 0.52 -2.49 -4.52
N SER A 99 -0.52 -2.05 -5.23
CA SER A 99 -0.43 -1.60 -6.63
C SER A 99 -0.82 -0.12 -6.75
N MET A 100 0.03 0.77 -7.29
CA MET A 100 -0.36 2.19 -7.51
C MET A 100 -0.80 2.50 -8.96
N ARG A 101 -0.92 1.53 -9.86
CA ARG A 101 -1.62 1.74 -11.14
C ARG A 101 -2.38 0.51 -11.64
N ALA A 102 -3.63 0.81 -12.04
CA ALA A 102 -4.53 0.12 -12.95
C ALA A 102 -5.08 -1.25 -12.52
N SER A 103 -6.24 -1.19 -11.88
CA SER A 103 -7.46 -1.90 -12.30
C SER A 103 -7.26 -2.88 -13.47
N ALA A 104 -7.31 -4.18 -13.16
CA ALA A 104 -7.96 -5.13 -14.04
C ALA A 104 -9.32 -5.49 -13.42
N LYS A 105 -10.24 -4.51 -13.33
CA LYS A 105 -11.66 -4.86 -13.32
C LYS A 105 -11.92 -5.56 -14.66
N ARG A 106 -11.95 -6.90 -14.67
CA ARG A 106 -12.68 -7.59 -15.74
C ARG A 106 -14.12 -7.06 -15.65
N PRO A 107 -14.74 -6.67 -16.78
CA PRO A 107 -16.15 -6.33 -16.76
C PRO A 107 -16.90 -7.63 -16.44
N GLU A 108 -17.28 -7.82 -15.18
CA GLU A 108 -18.37 -8.74 -14.89
C GLU A 108 -19.63 -8.12 -15.47
N ALA A 109 -20.23 -8.83 -16.42
CA ALA A 109 -21.47 -8.46 -17.05
C ALA A 109 -22.61 -8.49 -16.01
N GLY A 110 -22.93 -7.32 -15.45
CA GLY A 110 -24.03 -7.10 -14.52
C GLY A 110 -24.44 -5.62 -14.50
N PRO A 111 -25.70 -5.30 -14.18
CA PRO A 111 -26.25 -3.97 -14.38
C PRO A 111 -25.46 -2.92 -13.58
N ALA A 112 -25.12 -1.84 -14.27
CA ALA A 112 -24.23 -0.79 -13.78
C ALA A 112 -24.75 -0.14 -12.50
N HIS A 113 -24.17 -0.49 -11.36
CA HIS A 113 -24.18 0.36 -10.19
C HIS A 113 -23.19 1.52 -10.41
N THR A 114 -23.72 2.61 -10.94
CA THR A 114 -23.08 3.93 -10.99
C THR A 114 -22.82 4.42 -9.57
N GLY A 115 -21.59 4.28 -9.07
CA GLY A 115 -21.26 4.79 -7.74
C GLY A 115 -19.92 4.40 -7.13
N VAL A 116 -19.15 3.48 -7.71
CA VAL A 116 -17.79 3.17 -7.18
C VAL A 116 -16.78 4.14 -7.78
N VAL A 117 -16.77 5.37 -7.29
CA VAL A 117 -15.70 6.35 -7.58
C VAL A 117 -14.59 6.12 -6.57
N GLY A 118 -13.77 5.10 -6.81
CA GLY A 118 -12.57 4.80 -6.03
C GLY A 118 -11.41 4.51 -6.97
N ARG A 119 -10.46 5.42 -7.06
CA ARG A 119 -9.23 5.24 -7.84
C ARG A 119 -8.35 4.22 -7.09
N PHE A 120 -8.56 2.94 -7.40
CA PHE A 120 -7.92 1.78 -6.77
C PHE A 120 -6.43 1.99 -6.47
N GLY A 121 -6.04 1.83 -5.20
CA GLY A 121 -4.64 1.81 -4.72
C GLY A 121 -3.90 3.15 -4.68
N VAL A 122 -4.37 4.15 -5.42
CA VAL A 122 -3.67 5.44 -5.57
C VAL A 122 -3.86 6.34 -4.34
N GLY A 123 -5.07 6.33 -3.77
CA GLY A 123 -5.40 7.12 -2.58
C GLY A 123 -4.66 6.65 -1.32
N PHE A 124 -4.47 5.34 -1.18
CA PHE A 124 -3.77 4.77 -0.03
C PHE A 124 -2.33 5.27 0.07
N ALA A 125 -1.66 5.57 -1.05
CA ALA A 125 -0.30 6.08 -1.06
C ALA A 125 -0.12 7.42 -0.30
N ALA A 126 -1.20 8.16 -0.04
CA ALA A 126 -1.15 9.36 0.79
C ALA A 126 -0.59 9.09 2.20
N VAL A 127 -0.76 7.88 2.77
CA VAL A 127 -0.21 7.54 4.10
C VAL A 127 1.31 7.70 4.17
N ARG A 128 2.01 7.61 3.03
CA ARG A 128 3.46 7.82 2.95
C ARG A 128 3.89 9.26 3.18
N ALA A 129 2.95 10.21 3.17
CA ALA A 129 3.20 11.57 3.60
C ALA A 129 3.50 11.68 5.11
N VAL A 130 3.08 10.69 5.91
CA VAL A 130 3.12 10.74 7.38
C VAL A 130 3.80 9.54 8.03
N SER A 131 4.04 8.43 7.33
CA SER A 131 4.74 7.27 7.89
C SER A 131 5.50 6.45 6.85
N ASP A 132 6.70 5.97 7.23
CA ASP A 132 7.49 4.95 6.51
C ASP A 132 7.09 3.50 6.87
N GLU A 133 6.27 3.34 7.90
CA GLU A 133 5.81 2.06 8.45
C GLU A 133 4.29 2.06 8.55
N VAL A 134 3.63 1.12 7.89
CA VAL A 134 2.16 1.07 7.80
C VAL A 134 1.68 -0.35 8.05
N ASP A 135 0.99 -0.54 9.16
CA ASP A 135 0.29 -1.78 9.47
C ASP A 135 -1.19 -1.67 9.08
N VAL A 136 -1.67 -2.61 8.27
CA VAL A 136 -3.10 -2.72 7.90
C VAL A 136 -3.64 -3.99 8.54
N LEU A 137 -4.50 -3.82 9.54
CA LEU A 137 -5.03 -4.91 10.35
C LEU A 137 -6.52 -5.11 10.10
N SER A 138 -6.94 -6.36 10.05
CA SER A 138 -8.34 -6.76 9.91
C SER A 138 -8.62 -8.05 10.67
N THR A 139 -9.89 -8.43 10.78
CA THR A 139 -10.30 -9.68 11.45
C THR A 139 -9.85 -10.93 10.69
N SER A 140 -9.54 -10.79 9.40
CA SER A 140 -9.04 -11.83 8.50
C SER A 140 -7.51 -11.96 8.47
N GLY A 141 -6.78 -11.05 9.13
CA GLY A 141 -5.32 -10.97 9.11
C GLY A 141 -4.81 -9.54 8.98
N GLY A 142 -3.49 -9.37 8.90
CA GLY A 142 -2.88 -8.06 8.61
C GLY A 142 -1.66 -8.15 7.70
N VAL A 143 -1.28 -7.00 7.15
CA VAL A 143 -0.06 -6.81 6.33
C VAL A 143 0.71 -5.59 6.81
N ARG A 144 2.02 -5.59 6.60
CA ARG A 144 2.90 -4.49 6.97
C ARG A 144 3.63 -4.01 5.73
N PHE A 145 3.62 -2.71 5.52
CA PHE A 145 4.49 -2.04 4.56
C PHE A 145 5.58 -1.29 5.33
N SER A 146 6.84 -1.53 4.96
CA SER A 146 8.00 -0.96 5.63
C SER A 146 9.03 -0.49 4.61
N LEU A 147 9.49 0.76 4.77
CA LEU A 147 10.62 1.25 3.98
C LEU A 147 11.90 0.50 4.33
N ALA A 148 12.09 0.13 5.60
CA ALA A 148 13.24 -0.64 6.06
C ALA A 148 13.25 -2.06 5.47
N ASP A 149 12.12 -2.76 5.50
CA ASP A 149 12.02 -4.10 4.90
C ASP A 149 12.20 -4.04 3.39
N THR A 150 11.67 -3.00 2.74
CA THR A 150 11.88 -2.77 1.31
C THR A 150 13.36 -2.59 0.97
N ARG A 151 14.09 -1.80 1.77
CA ARG A 151 15.53 -1.61 1.61
C ARG A 151 16.29 -2.92 1.80
N SER A 152 15.93 -3.70 2.82
CA SER A 152 16.55 -5.01 3.08
C SER A 152 16.33 -5.97 1.91
N ALA A 153 15.09 -6.07 1.42
CA ALA A 153 14.73 -6.91 0.28
C ALA A 153 15.46 -6.51 -1.01
N LEU A 154 15.57 -5.20 -1.28
CA LEU A 154 16.32 -4.67 -2.42
C LEU A 154 17.83 -4.89 -2.29
N THR A 155 18.39 -4.75 -1.08
CA THR A 155 19.80 -5.05 -0.81
C THR A 155 20.12 -6.50 -1.14
N ALA A 156 19.28 -7.44 -0.69
CA ALA A 156 19.40 -8.84 -1.03
C ALA A 156 19.22 -9.09 -2.54
N ALA A 157 18.21 -8.47 -3.16
CA ALA A 157 17.93 -8.64 -4.59
C ALA A 157 19.02 -8.08 -5.50
N ALA A 158 19.75 -7.05 -5.06
CA ALA A 158 20.76 -6.35 -5.85
C ALA A 158 22.17 -6.95 -5.76
N GLN A 159 22.41 -7.94 -4.88
CA GLN A 159 23.74 -8.53 -4.65
C GLN A 159 24.48 -8.96 -5.93
N ALA A 160 23.74 -9.48 -6.92
CA ALA A 160 24.29 -9.94 -8.19
C ALA A 160 23.86 -9.08 -9.40
N LEU A 161 23.25 -7.91 -9.19
CA LEU A 161 22.65 -7.08 -10.24
C LEU A 161 23.18 -5.64 -10.15
N PRO A 162 24.30 -5.30 -10.83
CA PRO A 162 24.92 -3.98 -10.75
C PRO A 162 24.00 -2.82 -11.12
N GLU A 163 23.13 -3.00 -12.12
CA GLU A 163 22.18 -1.96 -12.55
C GLU A 163 21.13 -1.66 -11.47
N LEU A 164 20.59 -2.69 -10.83
CA LEU A 164 19.65 -2.54 -9.71
C LEU A 164 20.35 -1.91 -8.50
N ALA A 165 21.57 -2.35 -8.18
CA ALA A 165 22.36 -1.77 -7.10
C ALA A 165 22.70 -0.28 -7.36
N GLN A 166 22.95 0.09 -8.61
CA GLN A 166 23.15 1.48 -9.00
C GLN A 166 21.86 2.28 -8.83
N GLU A 167 20.71 1.75 -9.23
CA GLU A 167 19.43 2.43 -9.05
C GLU A 167 19.08 2.63 -7.58
N VAL A 168 19.23 1.61 -6.74
CA VAL A 168 19.01 1.72 -5.29
C VAL A 168 19.90 2.80 -4.67
N ARG A 169 21.18 2.88 -5.07
CA ARG A 169 22.10 3.94 -4.62
C ARG A 169 21.69 5.32 -5.13
N ARG A 170 21.29 5.45 -6.41
CA ARG A 170 20.83 6.73 -6.98
C ARG A 170 19.62 7.30 -6.26
N ARG A 171 18.75 6.44 -5.73
CA ARG A 171 17.54 6.84 -5.02
C ARG A 171 17.81 7.35 -3.60
N ASP A 172 18.99 7.17 -3.03
CA ASP A 172 19.39 7.70 -1.71
C ASP A 172 18.34 7.50 -0.59
N GLY A 173 17.73 6.31 -0.57
CA GLY A 173 16.71 5.96 0.41
C GLY A 173 15.27 6.32 0.08
N SER A 174 15.02 7.06 -1.00
CA SER A 174 13.69 7.24 -1.58
C SER A 174 13.20 5.96 -2.29
N LEU A 175 12.80 4.94 -1.54
CA LEU A 175 12.32 3.66 -2.06
C LEU A 175 10.79 3.51 -1.88
N PRO A 176 10.11 2.68 -2.70
CA PRO A 176 8.67 2.50 -2.60
C PRO A 176 8.32 1.51 -1.47
N ALA A 177 7.80 2.00 -0.35
CA ALA A 177 7.46 1.17 0.80
C ALA A 177 6.16 0.39 0.61
N LEU A 178 5.22 0.89 -0.20
CA LEU A 178 3.87 0.30 -0.35
C LEU A 178 3.81 -0.79 -1.43
N ARG A 179 4.94 -1.43 -1.71
CA ARG A 179 5.05 -2.44 -2.77
C ARG A 179 5.27 -3.85 -2.25
N LEU A 180 5.79 -3.97 -1.05
CA LEU A 180 6.10 -5.24 -0.41
C LEU A 180 5.25 -5.34 0.88
N PRO A 181 4.02 -5.88 0.80
CA PRO A 181 3.17 -6.15 1.97
C PRO A 181 3.70 -7.33 2.79
#